data_AF-A0A161T2C9-F1
#
_entry.id   AF-A0A161T2C9-F1
#
_cell.length_a   1.000
_cell.length_b   1.000
_cell.length_c   1.000
_cell.angle_alpha   90.00
_cell.angle_beta   90.00
_cell.angle_gamma   90.00
#
_symmetry.space_group_name_H-M   'P 1'
#
loop_
_entity.id
_entity.type
_entity.pdbx_description
1 polymer ?
#
loop_
_entity_poly.entity_id
_entity_poly.type
_entity_poly.pdbx_seq_one_letter_code
_entity_poly.pdbx_strand_id
1 'polypeptide(L)'
;MSDIMRSLGSAFGSSGAVQLSTGVERQTRREVEQVQSRAIIAKLTEDGRAFLTHTALEHVGALTALEQHLITVAPLGEARYREIVDSYTLGASAAIRRWS
;
A
#
# COMPACT_ATOMS: atom_id res chain seq x y z
N MET A 1 34.41 62.30 -13.21
CA MET A 1 33.55 61.59 -14.19
C MET A 1 34.03 60.14 -14.28
N SER A 2 33.92 59.37 -13.20
CA SER A 2 34.61 58.07 -13.11
C SER A 2 34.09 57.14 -12.01
N ASP A 3 32.77 57.08 -11.77
CA ASP A 3 32.22 56.20 -10.72
C ASP A 3 31.03 55.32 -11.17
N ILE A 4 30.66 55.33 -12.44
CA ILE A 4 29.51 54.53 -12.92
C ILE A 4 29.93 53.12 -13.39
N MET A 5 31.23 52.81 -13.46
CA MET A 5 31.74 51.57 -14.07
C MET A 5 32.35 50.56 -13.09
N ARG A 6 31.89 50.50 -11.83
CA ARG A 6 32.30 49.45 -10.87
C ARG A 6 31.17 48.61 -10.26
N SER A 7 29.91 48.92 -10.58
CA SER A 7 28.74 48.27 -9.96
C SER A 7 28.23 47.02 -10.69
N LEU A 8 28.76 46.68 -11.88
CA LEU A 8 28.22 45.58 -12.69
C LEU A 8 28.99 44.25 -12.57
N GLY A 9 30.10 44.21 -11.83
CA GLY A 9 30.95 43.01 -11.73
C GLY A 9 30.61 42.04 -10.58
N SER A 10 29.78 42.44 -9.60
CA SER A 10 29.62 41.70 -8.34
C SER A 10 28.23 41.08 -8.11
N ALA A 11 27.26 41.29 -9.00
CA ALA A 11 25.87 40.90 -8.76
C ALA A 11 25.54 39.43 -9.10
N PHE A 12 26.46 38.69 -9.76
CA PHE A 12 26.15 37.38 -10.33
C PHE A 12 26.81 36.17 -9.62
N GLY A 13 27.63 36.38 -8.59
CA GLY A 13 28.47 35.30 -8.03
C GLY A 13 27.88 34.50 -6.85
N SER A 14 27.10 35.12 -5.96
CA SER A 14 26.66 34.49 -4.70
C SER A 14 25.14 34.28 -4.60
N SER A 15 24.35 35.24 -5.08
CA SER A 15 22.87 35.16 -5.01
C SER A 15 22.29 34.06 -5.90
N GLY A 16 22.86 33.82 -7.09
CA GLY A 16 22.41 32.76 -8.00
C GLY A 16 22.65 31.35 -7.46
N ALA A 17 23.78 31.12 -6.77
CA ALA A 17 24.10 29.81 -6.17
C ALA A 17 23.20 29.50 -4.97
N VAL A 18 22.93 30.48 -4.10
CA VAL A 18 22.01 30.34 -2.95
C VAL A 18 20.55 30.15 -3.43
N GLN A 19 20.15 30.83 -4.50
CA GLN A 19 18.81 30.69 -5.06
C GLN A 19 18.60 29.36 -5.80
N LEU A 20 19.65 28.83 -6.44
CA LEU A 20 19.65 27.46 -6.99
C LEU A 20 19.61 26.40 -5.86
N SER A 21 20.37 26.59 -4.78
CA SER A 21 20.36 25.70 -3.58
C SER A 21 18.96 25.58 -2.98
N THR A 22 18.28 26.72 -2.77
CA THR A 22 16.92 26.72 -2.20
C THR A 22 15.86 26.14 -3.15
N GLY A 23 16.06 26.26 -4.47
CA GLY A 23 15.22 25.59 -5.47
C GLY A 23 15.37 24.06 -5.43
N VAL A 24 16.60 23.58 -5.38
CA VAL A 24 16.93 22.15 -5.25
C VAL A 24 16.40 21.58 -3.93
N GLU A 25 16.56 22.28 -2.81
CA GLU A 25 16.02 21.87 -1.51
C GLU A 25 14.49 21.72 -1.52
N ARG A 26 13.77 22.67 -2.13
CA ARG A 26 12.30 22.59 -2.27
C ARG A 26 11.87 21.44 -3.17
N GLN A 27 12.59 21.21 -4.26
CA GLN A 27 12.32 20.09 -5.16
C GLN A 27 12.55 18.75 -4.45
N THR A 28 13.68 18.60 -3.77
CA THR A 28 14.00 17.41 -2.96
C THR A 28 12.94 17.18 -1.89
N ARG A 29 12.49 18.23 -1.18
CA ARG A 29 11.42 18.09 -0.18
C ARG A 29 10.13 17.54 -0.79
N ARG A 30 9.69 18.06 -1.94
CA ARG A 30 8.48 17.60 -2.63
C ARG A 30 8.60 16.14 -3.08
N GLU A 31 9.76 15.76 -3.63
CA GLU A 31 10.00 14.38 -4.04
C GLU A 31 10.00 13.42 -2.85
N VAL A 32 10.60 13.82 -1.72
CA VAL A 32 10.57 13.06 -0.46
C VAL A 32 9.14 12.91 0.04
N GLU A 33 8.36 14.00 0.10
CA GLU A 33 6.96 13.97 0.54
C GLU A 33 6.09 13.06 -0.36
N GLN A 34 6.33 13.07 -1.67
CA GLN A 34 5.64 12.19 -2.62
C GLN A 34 6.00 10.71 -2.41
N VAL A 35 7.30 10.40 -2.26
CA VAL A 35 7.77 9.04 -2.01
C VAL A 35 7.23 8.52 -0.68
N GLN A 36 7.26 9.34 0.37
CA GLN A 36 6.71 8.97 1.67
C GLN A 36 5.21 8.69 1.59
N SER A 37 4.45 9.56 0.92
CA SER A 37 3.00 9.37 0.75
C SER A 37 2.69 8.07 0.00
N ARG A 38 3.45 7.75 -1.07
CA ARG A 38 3.32 6.49 -1.80
C ARG A 38 3.68 5.27 -0.94
N ALA A 39 4.74 5.38 -0.13
CA ALA A 39 5.16 4.31 0.77
C ALA A 39 4.11 4.02 1.85
N ILE A 40 3.47 5.05 2.41
CA ILE A 40 2.40 4.90 3.40
C ILE A 40 1.20 4.17 2.79
N ILE A 41 0.77 4.58 1.58
CA ILE A 41 -0.34 3.92 0.88
C ILE A 41 0.01 2.46 0.60
N ALA A 42 1.20 2.19 0.05
CA ALA A 42 1.64 0.83 -0.26
C ALA A 42 1.68 -0.06 1.00
N LYS A 43 2.18 0.46 2.12
CA LYS A 43 2.19 -0.25 3.41
C LYS A 43 0.77 -0.56 3.87
N LEU A 44 -0.13 0.42 3.84
CA LEU A 44 -1.51 0.23 4.30
C LEU A 44 -2.27 -0.78 3.41
N THR A 45 -2.04 -0.74 2.10
CA THR A 45 -2.56 -1.74 1.17
C THR A 45 -2.03 -3.13 1.51
N GLU A 46 -0.72 -3.27 1.77
CA GLU A 46 -0.12 -4.56 2.17
C GLU A 46 -0.69 -5.08 3.50
N ASP A 47 -0.73 -4.23 4.53
CA ASP A 47 -1.26 -4.57 5.85
C ASP A 47 -2.73 -5.01 5.76
N GLY A 48 -3.54 -4.31 4.96
CA GLY A 48 -4.92 -4.68 4.70
C GLY A 48 -5.05 -6.04 4.02
N ARG A 49 -4.20 -6.33 3.03
CA ARG A 49 -4.19 -7.64 2.34
C ARG A 49 -3.80 -8.77 3.30
N ALA A 50 -2.80 -8.54 4.14
CA ALA A 50 -2.35 -9.49 5.14
C ALA A 50 -3.46 -9.77 6.18
N PHE A 51 -4.13 -8.71 6.66
CA PHE A 51 -5.25 -8.84 7.59
C PHE A 51 -6.40 -9.66 6.99
N LEU A 52 -6.84 -9.33 5.78
CA LEU A 52 -7.89 -10.09 5.08
C LEU A 52 -7.50 -11.56 4.87
N THR A 53 -6.24 -11.82 4.54
CA THR A 53 -5.72 -13.18 4.37
C THR A 53 -5.76 -13.95 5.69
N HIS A 54 -5.31 -13.35 6.79
CA HIS A 54 -5.35 -13.98 8.11
C HIS A 54 -6.79 -14.36 8.49
N THR A 55 -7.73 -13.42 8.41
CA THR A 55 -9.14 -13.66 8.74
C THR A 55 -9.76 -14.72 7.83
N ALA A 56 -9.44 -14.72 6.53
CA ALA A 56 -9.92 -15.75 5.62
C ALA A 56 -9.42 -17.14 6.02
N LEU A 57 -8.15 -17.29 6.39
CA LEU A 57 -7.59 -18.56 6.84
C LEU A 57 -8.24 -19.04 8.14
N GLU A 58 -8.46 -18.16 9.10
CA GLU A 58 -9.18 -18.49 10.35
C GLU A 58 -10.59 -19.04 10.06
N HIS A 59 -11.33 -18.35 9.20
CA HIS A 59 -12.69 -18.76 8.84
C HIS A 59 -12.73 -20.06 8.01
N VAL A 60 -11.83 -20.22 7.03
CA VAL A 60 -11.73 -21.47 6.26
C VAL A 60 -11.39 -22.64 7.19
N GLY A 61 -10.47 -22.45 8.14
CA GLY A 61 -10.14 -23.46 9.15
C GLY A 61 -11.36 -23.85 10.00
N ALA A 62 -12.09 -22.87 10.51
CA ALA A 62 -13.30 -23.10 11.30
C ALA A 62 -14.40 -23.83 10.51
N LEU A 63 -14.63 -23.41 9.25
CA LEU A 63 -15.61 -24.04 8.36
C LEU A 63 -15.24 -25.48 7.99
N THR A 64 -13.95 -25.75 7.74
CA THR A 64 -13.45 -27.09 7.45
C THR A 64 -13.64 -28.03 8.64
N ALA A 65 -13.34 -27.56 9.85
CA ALA A 65 -13.58 -28.36 11.06
C ALA A 65 -15.08 -28.66 11.26
N LEU A 66 -15.94 -27.68 11.00
CA LEU A 66 -17.39 -27.86 11.06
C LEU A 66 -17.89 -28.83 9.98
N GLU A 67 -17.39 -28.74 8.76
CA GLU A 67 -17.70 -29.68 7.66
C GLU A 67 -17.39 -31.12 8.09
N GLN A 68 -16.18 -31.38 8.59
CA GLN A 68 -15.77 -32.71 9.04
C GLN A 68 -16.70 -33.25 10.15
N HIS A 69 -17.08 -32.40 11.09
CA HIS A 69 -18.05 -32.77 12.12
C HIS A 69 -19.42 -33.12 11.51
N LEU A 70 -19.92 -32.31 10.58
CA LEU A 70 -21.22 -32.49 9.94
C LEU A 70 -21.29 -33.73 9.04
N ILE A 71 -20.20 -34.06 8.33
CA ILE A 71 -20.10 -35.31 7.56
C ILE A 71 -20.28 -36.53 8.50
N THR A 72 -19.75 -36.45 9.71
CA THR A 72 -19.86 -37.54 10.70
C THR A 72 -21.29 -37.71 11.22
N VAL A 73 -22.00 -36.61 11.52
CA VAL A 73 -23.35 -36.68 12.13
C VAL A 73 -24.49 -36.71 11.11
N ALA A 74 -24.28 -36.24 9.88
CA ALA A 74 -25.29 -36.13 8.82
C ALA A 74 -24.67 -36.35 7.42
N PRO A 75 -24.25 -37.59 7.08
CA PRO A 75 -23.45 -37.88 5.88
C PRO A 75 -24.17 -37.58 4.57
N LEU A 76 -25.51 -37.65 4.53
CA LEU A 76 -26.31 -37.28 3.34
C LEU A 76 -26.15 -35.81 2.94
N GLY A 77 -25.58 -34.97 3.81
CA GLY A 77 -25.29 -33.57 3.56
C GLY A 77 -23.91 -33.29 2.97
N GLU A 78 -23.01 -34.27 2.85
CA GLU A 78 -21.59 -34.06 2.51
C GLU A 78 -21.39 -33.12 1.30
N ALA A 79 -22.07 -33.41 0.18
CA ALA A 79 -21.95 -32.60 -1.03
C ALA A 79 -22.38 -31.13 -0.81
N ARG A 80 -23.38 -30.88 0.04
CA ARG A 80 -23.82 -29.51 0.36
C ARG A 80 -22.83 -28.78 1.25
N TYR A 81 -22.23 -29.48 2.21
CA TYR A 81 -21.24 -28.87 3.11
C TYR A 81 -19.97 -28.48 2.34
N ARG A 82 -19.47 -29.38 1.48
CA ARG A 82 -18.31 -29.12 0.62
C ARG A 82 -18.51 -27.90 -0.28
N GLU A 83 -19.66 -27.84 -0.96
CA GLU A 83 -19.98 -26.71 -1.84
C GLU A 83 -19.95 -25.36 -1.09
N ILE A 84 -20.41 -25.32 0.17
CA ILE A 84 -20.40 -24.11 1.00
C ILE A 84 -18.96 -23.71 1.35
N VAL A 85 -18.13 -24.66 1.81
CA VAL A 85 -16.73 -24.40 2.18
C VAL A 85 -15.92 -23.94 0.96
N ASP A 86 -16.10 -24.62 -0.17
CA ASP A 86 -15.41 -24.29 -1.43
C ASP A 86 -15.83 -22.91 -1.95
N SER A 87 -17.14 -22.62 -1.96
CA SER A 87 -17.67 -21.31 -2.37
C SER A 87 -17.13 -20.18 -1.51
N TYR A 88 -17.08 -20.37 -0.19
CA TYR A 88 -16.50 -19.39 0.73
C TYR A 88 -15.02 -19.16 0.43
N THR A 89 -14.25 -20.24 0.27
CA THR A 89 -12.81 -20.19 -0.01
C THR A 89 -12.50 -19.46 -1.31
N LEU A 90 -13.27 -19.73 -2.37
CA LEU A 90 -13.17 -19.03 -3.65
C LEU A 90 -13.52 -17.54 -3.51
N GLY A 91 -14.61 -17.23 -2.80
CA GLY A 91 -15.04 -15.85 -2.55
C GLY A 91 -14.00 -15.03 -1.78
N ALA A 92 -13.46 -15.60 -0.69
CA ALA A 92 -12.41 -14.98 0.12
C ALA A 92 -11.12 -14.78 -0.68
N SER A 93 -10.69 -15.79 -1.43
CA SER A 93 -9.51 -15.69 -2.32
C SER A 93 -9.67 -14.59 -3.36
N ALA A 94 -10.87 -14.45 -3.94
CA ALA A 94 -11.17 -13.41 -4.90
C ALA A 94 -11.20 -12.01 -4.25
N ALA A 95 -11.71 -11.89 -3.01
CA ALA A 95 -11.68 -10.64 -2.26
C ALA A 95 -10.24 -10.18 -1.97
N ILE A 96 -9.37 -11.09 -1.53
CA ILE A 96 -7.94 -10.81 -1.29
C ILE A 96 -7.25 -10.37 -2.58
N ARG A 97 -7.53 -11.04 -3.71
CA ARG A 97 -6.92 -10.70 -5.02
C ARG A 97 -7.33 -9.32 -5.53
N ARG A 98 -8.57 -8.90 -5.26
CA ARG A 98 -9.09 -7.59 -5.66
C ARG A 98 -8.66 -6.45 -4.73
N TRP A 99 -7.96 -6.76 -3.64
CA TRP A 99 -7.44 -5.76 -2.74
C TRP A 99 -6.21 -5.09 -3.37
N SER A 100 -6.43 -3.90 -3.94
CA SER A 100 -5.42 -3.06 -4.61
C SER A 100 -5.55 -1.62 -4.15
#